data_AF-G2KNC2-F1
#
_entry.id   AF-G2KNC2-F1
#
_cell.length_a   1.000
_cell.length_b   1.000
_cell.length_c   1.000
_cell.angle_alpha   90.00
_cell.angle_beta   90.00
_cell.angle_gamma   90.00
#
_symmetry.space_group_name_H-M   'P 1'
#
loop_
_entity.id
_entity.type
_entity.pdbx_description
1 polymer ?
#
loop_
_entity_poly.entity_id
_entity_poly.type
_entity_poly.pdbx_seq_one_letter_code
_entity_poly.pdbx_strand_id
1 'polypeptide(L)'
;MRITYALSGIIVLGFAVYWLAFYMMAGKIVARAVTDLTLRGYDIAAQVQPGGFPVIPTLTGFIKLTTPDGTISVSIPNLRLRGFFIPYTRLRIDAEPGIYLTGPGTDAMWPTWRQMEKVHLSFDIPPTVYAGMKAVPIHNFDITVDQSRFIGNGLLQLDSMAQPAGMMNMRIVGIDHVIEQVRKDGTIDKQKAMMLSALLRGFEQPDPETGAMAVTIPLTLRDRWLYVGPIMLWQIPPIALGL
;
A
#
# COMPACT_ATOMS: atom_id res chain seq x y z
N MET A 1 37.87 -33.03 9.55
CA MET A 1 38.01 -31.99 8.50
C MET A 1 37.10 -32.21 7.29
N ARG A 2 36.97 -33.44 6.72
CA ARG A 2 36.11 -33.70 5.53
C ARG A 2 34.60 -33.49 5.73
N ILE A 3 34.08 -33.77 6.93
CA ILE A 3 32.63 -33.64 7.22
C ILE A 3 32.17 -32.17 7.20
N THR A 4 33.01 -31.25 7.66
CA THR A 4 32.70 -29.82 7.72
C THR A 4 32.53 -29.21 6.32
N TYR A 5 33.35 -29.65 5.35
CA TYR A 5 33.24 -29.21 3.95
C TYR A 5 32.04 -29.81 3.22
N ALA A 6 31.66 -31.05 3.56
CA ALA A 6 30.45 -31.66 3.01
C ALA A 6 29.19 -30.93 3.53
N LEU A 7 29.16 -30.57 4.81
CA LEU A 7 28.03 -29.87 5.41
C LEU A 7 27.89 -28.44 4.87
N SER A 8 28.99 -27.72 4.72
CA SER A 8 28.96 -26.37 4.11
C SER A 8 28.55 -26.42 2.64
N GLY A 9 28.98 -27.44 1.88
CA GLY A 9 28.55 -27.65 0.50
C GLY A 9 27.03 -27.88 0.37
N ILE A 10 26.45 -28.69 1.26
CA ILE A 10 25.00 -28.96 1.28
C ILE A 10 24.21 -27.69 1.63
N ILE A 11 24.68 -26.89 2.59
CA ILE A 11 24.03 -25.63 2.98
C ILE A 11 24.07 -24.62 1.82
N VAL A 12 25.22 -24.46 1.16
CA VAL A 12 25.36 -23.56 0.01
C VAL A 12 24.48 -24.00 -1.16
N LEU A 13 24.44 -25.31 -1.45
CA LEU A 13 23.60 -25.87 -2.50
C LEU A 13 22.11 -25.70 -2.20
N GLY A 14 21.69 -25.99 -0.96
CA GLY A 14 20.31 -25.79 -0.51
C GLY A 14 19.89 -24.32 -0.61
N PHE A 15 20.78 -23.40 -0.23
CA PHE A 15 20.54 -21.96 -0.39
C PHE A 15 20.44 -21.56 -1.86
N ALA A 16 21.31 -22.06 -2.73
CA ALA A 16 21.27 -21.78 -4.17
C ALA A 16 19.98 -22.29 -4.83
N VAL A 17 19.55 -23.52 -4.50
CA VAL A 17 18.29 -24.11 -5.01
C VAL A 17 17.08 -23.31 -4.52
N TYR A 18 17.06 -22.94 -3.24
CA TYR A 18 16.02 -22.10 -2.67
C TYR A 18 15.90 -20.74 -3.38
N TRP A 19 17.04 -20.08 -3.63
CA TRP A 19 17.06 -18.82 -4.38
C TRP A 19 16.55 -18.99 -5.81
N LEU A 20 17.00 -20.03 -6.53
CA LEU A 20 16.52 -20.30 -7.88
C LEU A 20 15.00 -20.49 -7.91
N ALA A 21 14.44 -21.21 -6.93
CA ALA A 21 13.00 -21.38 -6.78
C ALA A 21 12.27 -20.06 -6.52
N PHE A 22 12.84 -19.18 -5.70
CA PHE A 22 12.33 -17.81 -5.49
C PHE A 22 12.27 -17.02 -6.80
N TYR A 23 13.37 -16.98 -7.56
CA TYR A 23 13.41 -16.26 -8.85
C TYR A 23 12.34 -16.77 -9.82
N MET A 24 12.17 -18.10 -9.92
CA MET A 24 11.15 -18.70 -10.79
C MET A 24 9.72 -18.41 -10.31
N MET A 25 9.45 -18.46 -8.99
CA MET A 25 8.13 -18.16 -8.44
C MET A 25 7.76 -16.69 -8.58
N ALA A 26 8.67 -15.77 -8.26
CA ALA A 26 8.44 -14.34 -8.41
C ALA A 26 8.07 -13.97 -9.86
N GLY A 27 8.84 -14.50 -10.83
CA GLY A 27 8.53 -14.32 -12.25
C GLY A 27 7.15 -14.87 -12.64
N LYS A 28 6.80 -16.08 -12.18
CA LYS A 28 5.49 -16.69 -12.45
C LYS A 28 4.33 -15.92 -11.82
N ILE A 29 4.48 -15.44 -10.59
CA ILE A 29 3.44 -14.66 -9.89
C ILE A 29 3.18 -13.36 -10.64
N VAL A 30 4.24 -12.63 -11.01
CA VAL A 30 4.11 -11.39 -11.79
C VAL A 30 3.50 -11.67 -13.16
N ALA A 31 4.01 -12.66 -13.90
CA ALA A 31 3.47 -13.02 -15.21
C ALA A 31 1.99 -13.41 -15.14
N ARG A 32 1.58 -14.17 -14.12
CA ARG A 32 0.19 -14.55 -13.92
C ARG A 32 -0.70 -13.35 -13.56
N ALA A 33 -0.24 -12.45 -12.69
CA ALA A 33 -0.96 -11.24 -12.34
C ALA A 33 -1.13 -10.30 -13.55
N VAL A 34 -0.07 -10.11 -14.34
CA VAL A 34 -0.11 -9.34 -15.59
C VAL A 34 -1.11 -9.98 -16.56
N THR A 35 -1.05 -11.30 -16.75
CA THR A 35 -1.96 -12.02 -17.65
C THR A 35 -3.42 -11.90 -17.20
N ASP A 36 -3.71 -12.11 -15.90
CA ASP A 36 -5.08 -12.03 -15.36
C ASP A 36 -5.68 -10.63 -15.53
N LEU A 37 -4.89 -9.59 -15.28
CA LEU A 37 -5.36 -8.22 -15.44
C LEU A 37 -5.45 -7.80 -16.92
N THR A 38 -4.56 -8.29 -17.79
CA THR A 38 -4.66 -8.08 -19.24
C THR A 38 -5.94 -8.72 -19.79
N LEU A 39 -6.30 -9.92 -19.31
CA LEU A 39 -7.56 -10.59 -19.67
C LEU A 39 -8.80 -9.80 -19.23
N ARG A 40 -8.68 -8.99 -18.17
CA ARG A 40 -9.73 -8.06 -17.72
C ARG A 40 -9.73 -6.73 -18.47
N GLY A 41 -8.92 -6.59 -19.53
CA GLY A 41 -8.83 -5.42 -20.39
C GLY A 41 -7.91 -4.32 -19.88
N TYR A 42 -7.13 -4.54 -18.82
CA TYR A 42 -6.16 -3.56 -18.34
C TYR A 42 -4.88 -3.60 -19.18
N ASP A 43 -4.38 -2.46 -19.62
CA ASP A 43 -3.06 -2.38 -20.25
C ASP A 43 -1.99 -2.27 -19.16
N ILE A 44 -1.10 -3.28 -19.12
CA ILE A 44 -0.05 -3.40 -18.11
C ILE A 44 1.31 -3.44 -18.75
N ALA A 45 2.11 -2.44 -18.41
CA ALA A 45 3.54 -2.46 -18.66
C ALA A 45 4.26 -2.68 -17.33
N ALA A 46 4.94 -3.82 -17.21
CA ALA A 46 5.72 -4.17 -16.02
C ALA A 46 7.08 -4.74 -16.44
N GLN A 47 8.16 -4.16 -15.90
CA GLN A 47 9.50 -4.72 -16.03
C GLN A 47 10.06 -4.90 -14.64
N VAL A 48 10.44 -6.12 -14.27
CA VAL A 48 10.93 -6.44 -12.94
C VAL A 48 12.33 -7.06 -13.06
N GLN A 49 13.30 -6.43 -12.40
CA GLN A 49 14.66 -6.94 -12.24
C GLN A 49 14.83 -7.43 -10.81
N PRO A 50 15.09 -8.73 -10.63
CA PRO A 50 15.35 -9.28 -9.32
C PRO A 50 16.80 -9.00 -8.89
N GLY A 51 17.01 -8.74 -7.61
CA GLY A 51 18.30 -8.39 -7.02
C GLY A 51 18.35 -8.68 -5.52
N GLY A 52 19.45 -8.28 -4.86
CA GLY A 52 19.60 -8.41 -3.40
C GLY A 52 20.17 -9.74 -2.91
N PHE A 53 20.79 -10.54 -3.79
CA PHE A 53 21.62 -11.66 -3.37
C PHE A 53 22.91 -11.16 -2.70
N PRO A 54 23.37 -11.77 -1.58
CA PRO A 54 22.77 -12.89 -0.84
C PRO A 54 21.81 -12.48 0.30
N VAL A 55 21.49 -11.19 0.47
CA VAL A 55 21.01 -10.69 1.78
C VAL A 55 19.50 -10.44 1.90
N ILE A 56 18.76 -9.89 0.94
CA ILE A 56 17.27 -9.84 0.98
C ILE A 56 16.76 -9.79 -0.47
N PRO A 57 15.87 -10.71 -0.90
CA PRO A 57 15.34 -10.64 -2.25
C PRO A 57 14.64 -9.31 -2.48
N THR A 58 15.03 -8.64 -3.55
CA THR A 58 14.48 -7.36 -3.97
C THR A 58 14.00 -7.48 -5.41
N LEU A 59 12.74 -7.13 -5.68
CA LEU A 59 12.21 -6.95 -7.03
C LEU A 59 12.12 -5.47 -7.31
N THR A 60 12.92 -4.96 -8.25
CA THR A 60 12.86 -3.57 -8.68
C THR A 60 12.17 -3.48 -10.03
N GLY A 61 11.31 -2.50 -10.26
CA GLY A 61 10.61 -2.42 -11.52
C GLY A 61 9.75 -1.19 -11.69
N PHE A 62 9.18 -1.06 -12.87
CA PHE A 62 8.08 -0.13 -13.10
C PHE A 62 6.79 -0.91 -13.26
N ILE A 63 5.67 -0.31 -12.84
CA ILE A 63 4.33 -0.81 -13.13
C ILE A 63 3.54 0.36 -13.71
N LYS A 64 2.93 0.19 -14.88
CA LYS A 64 1.88 1.06 -15.38
C LYS A 64 0.63 0.22 -15.60
N LEU A 65 -0.49 0.64 -15.02
CA LEU A 65 -1.80 0.01 -15.10
C LEU A 65 -2.75 1.05 -15.71
N THR A 66 -3.31 0.78 -16.88
CA THR A 66 -4.32 1.64 -17.49
C THR A 66 -5.66 0.91 -17.52
N THR A 67 -6.73 1.59 -17.14
CA THR A 67 -8.09 1.04 -17.21
C THR A 67 -8.50 0.74 -18.65
N PRO A 68 -9.44 -0.19 -18.87
CA PRO A 68 -9.87 -0.59 -20.22
C PRO A 68 -10.39 0.55 -21.10
N ASP A 69 -10.99 1.56 -20.47
CA ASP A 69 -11.50 2.77 -21.13
C ASP A 69 -10.42 3.85 -21.34
N GLY A 70 -9.17 3.60 -20.93
CA GLY A 70 -8.05 4.52 -21.03
C GLY A 70 -8.16 5.75 -20.14
N THR A 71 -9.20 5.84 -19.31
CA THR A 71 -9.48 7.05 -18.53
C THR A 71 -8.55 7.17 -17.36
N ILE A 72 -8.22 6.08 -16.65
CA ILE A 72 -7.39 6.12 -15.45
C ILE A 72 -6.12 5.31 -15.68
N SER A 73 -4.95 5.92 -15.51
CA SER A 73 -3.68 5.19 -15.53
C SER A 73 -2.88 5.42 -14.25
N VAL A 74 -2.55 4.34 -13.53
CA VAL A 74 -1.66 4.30 -12.37
C VAL A 74 -0.26 3.92 -12.85
N SER A 75 0.78 4.69 -12.51
CA SER A 75 2.17 4.32 -12.77
C SER A 75 3.04 4.46 -11.53
N ILE A 76 3.87 3.45 -11.28
CA ILE A 76 4.90 3.41 -10.24
C ILE A 76 6.24 3.23 -10.97
N PRO A 77 7.02 4.29 -11.19
CA PRO A 77 8.21 4.21 -12.06
C PRO A 77 9.37 3.43 -11.45
N ASN A 78 9.50 3.40 -10.12
CA ASN A 78 10.48 2.56 -9.43
C ASN A 78 9.85 1.98 -8.16
N LEU A 79 9.15 0.87 -8.38
CA LEU A 79 8.66 -0.05 -7.36
C LEU A 79 9.80 -0.94 -6.91
N ARG A 80 10.02 -1.02 -5.60
CA ARG A 80 10.94 -1.98 -4.98
C ARG A 80 10.16 -2.83 -3.99
N LEU A 81 9.99 -4.11 -4.29
CA LEU A 81 9.46 -5.09 -3.35
C LEU A 81 10.63 -5.77 -2.66
N ARG A 82 10.73 -5.65 -1.34
CA ARG A 82 11.75 -6.30 -0.53
C ARG A 82 11.10 -7.27 0.43
N GLY A 83 11.70 -8.44 0.58
CA GLY A 83 11.23 -9.46 1.51
C GLY A 83 10.88 -10.76 0.79
N PHE A 84 10.65 -11.80 1.59
CA PHE A 84 10.35 -13.12 1.07
C PHE A 84 8.86 -13.22 0.77
N PHE A 85 8.48 -13.92 -0.30
CA PHE A 85 7.08 -14.24 -0.59
C PHE A 85 6.66 -15.52 0.14
N ILE A 86 6.90 -15.56 1.45
CA ILE A 86 6.52 -16.69 2.30
C ILE A 86 5.62 -16.19 3.45
N PRO A 87 4.71 -17.02 3.96
CA PRO A 87 3.92 -16.69 5.14
C PRO A 87 4.80 -16.20 6.29
N TYR A 88 4.28 -15.26 7.09
CA TYR A 88 4.97 -14.70 8.26
C TYR A 88 6.23 -13.87 7.97
N THR A 89 6.44 -13.46 6.71
CA THR A 89 7.50 -12.50 6.40
C THR A 89 6.93 -11.15 6.02
N ARG A 90 7.65 -10.09 6.42
CA ARG A 90 7.28 -8.73 6.09
C ARG A 90 7.62 -8.45 4.64
N LEU A 91 6.60 -8.13 3.84
CA LEU A 91 6.81 -7.59 2.51
C LEU A 91 6.87 -6.07 2.63
N ARG A 92 7.96 -5.48 2.16
CA ARG A 92 8.13 -4.03 2.08
C ARG A 92 7.97 -3.60 0.64
N ILE A 93 7.07 -2.66 0.40
CA ILE A 93 6.84 -2.05 -0.89
C ILE A 93 7.32 -0.60 -0.80
N ASP A 94 8.44 -0.30 -1.46
CA ASP A 94 8.93 1.06 -1.61
C ASP A 94 8.58 1.55 -3.02
N ALA A 95 7.94 2.72 -3.11
CA ALA A 95 7.63 3.37 -4.38
C ALA A 95 8.33 4.74 -4.40
N GLU A 96 9.60 4.78 -4.80
CA GLU A 96 10.39 6.02 -4.93
C GLU A 96 10.58 6.28 -6.43
N PRO A 97 10.17 7.42 -7.00
CA PRO A 97 9.73 8.68 -6.39
C PRO A 97 8.26 8.78 -5.96
N GLY A 98 7.43 7.74 -6.15
CA GLY A 98 6.03 7.77 -5.72
C GLY A 98 5.12 6.92 -6.61
N ILE A 99 3.80 7.09 -6.42
CA ILE A 99 2.74 6.54 -7.26
C ILE A 99 2.11 7.70 -8.03
N TYR A 100 1.90 7.54 -9.33
CA TYR A 100 1.27 8.53 -10.23
C TYR A 100 -0.01 7.94 -10.83
N LEU A 101 -1.04 8.75 -11.07
CA LEU A 101 -2.43 8.40 -11.45
C LEU A 101 -2.79 9.56 -12.35
N THR A 102 -3.40 9.23 -13.45
CA THR A 102 -3.80 10.19 -14.47
C THR A 102 -5.20 9.80 -14.90
N GLY A 103 -6.10 10.77 -15.06
CA GLY A 103 -7.44 10.54 -15.58
C GLY A 103 -8.39 11.74 -15.53
N PRO A 104 -9.65 11.59 -15.98
CA PRO A 104 -10.60 12.68 -16.06
C PRO A 104 -10.84 13.27 -14.67
N GLY A 105 -10.52 14.56 -14.54
CA GLY A 105 -10.58 15.28 -13.26
C GLY A 105 -9.32 15.17 -12.40
N THR A 106 -8.32 14.33 -12.70
CA THR A 106 -7.11 14.21 -11.85
C THR A 106 -6.19 15.42 -11.91
N ASP A 107 -6.22 16.21 -12.99
CA ASP A 107 -5.46 17.46 -13.07
C ASP A 107 -6.01 18.55 -12.12
N ALA A 108 -7.23 18.40 -11.61
CA ALA A 108 -7.89 19.36 -10.71
C ALA A 108 -8.35 18.76 -9.35
N MET A 109 -8.59 17.45 -9.27
CA MET A 109 -9.18 16.79 -8.09
C MET A 109 -8.17 16.02 -7.23
N TRP A 110 -6.93 15.82 -7.69
CA TRP A 110 -5.88 15.10 -6.95
C TRP A 110 -4.50 15.77 -7.13
N PRO A 111 -4.28 17.02 -6.68
CA PRO A 111 -3.04 17.76 -6.97
C PRO A 111 -1.85 17.36 -6.08
N THR A 112 -2.06 16.77 -4.90
CA THR A 112 -1.02 16.64 -3.85
C THR A 112 -0.21 15.34 -3.90
N TRP A 113 -0.81 14.26 -4.37
CA TRP A 113 -0.15 12.96 -4.37
C TRP A 113 0.89 12.78 -5.51
N ARG A 114 0.96 13.74 -6.46
CA ARG A 114 2.13 13.93 -7.37
C ARG A 114 3.44 14.23 -6.61
N GLN A 115 3.38 14.51 -5.30
CA GLN A 115 4.53 14.90 -4.47
C GLN A 115 4.74 14.02 -3.24
N MET A 116 4.18 12.80 -3.16
CA MET A 116 4.64 11.85 -2.14
C MET A 116 6.04 11.33 -2.54
N GLU A 117 7.09 12.11 -2.30
CA GLU A 117 8.46 11.77 -2.73
C GLU A 117 8.94 10.42 -2.17
N LYS A 118 8.35 9.97 -1.05
CA LYS A 118 8.72 8.75 -0.34
C LYS A 118 7.51 8.09 0.30
N VAL A 119 6.89 7.14 -0.40
CA VAL A 119 5.91 6.22 0.20
C VAL A 119 6.61 4.93 0.58
N HIS A 120 6.70 4.68 1.88
CA HIS A 120 7.10 3.38 2.41
C HIS A 120 5.86 2.66 2.89
N LEU A 121 5.45 1.60 2.20
CA LEU A 121 4.35 0.76 2.63
C LEU A 121 4.91 -0.55 3.19
N SER A 122 4.62 -0.83 4.46
CA SER A 122 4.89 -2.14 5.06
C SER A 122 3.57 -2.75 5.51
N PHE A 123 3.39 -4.05 5.23
CA PHE A 123 2.31 -4.85 5.79
C PHE A 123 2.76 -6.30 5.94
N ASP A 124 2.16 -6.99 6.90
CA ASP A 124 2.40 -8.42 7.07
C ASP A 124 1.40 -9.22 6.23
N ILE A 125 1.90 -10.22 5.50
CA ILE A 125 1.06 -11.14 4.74
C ILE A 125 0.48 -12.16 5.74
N PRO A 126 -0.85 -12.21 5.93
CA PRO A 126 -1.44 -13.19 6.83
C PRO A 126 -1.14 -14.61 6.32
N PRO A 127 -1.07 -15.61 7.22
CA PRO A 127 -0.64 -16.96 6.88
C PRO A 127 -1.55 -17.67 5.88
N THR A 128 -2.77 -17.14 5.67
CA THR A 128 -3.76 -17.68 4.75
C THR A 128 -4.46 -16.54 4.02
N VAL A 129 -4.21 -16.42 2.72
CA VAL A 129 -5.06 -15.68 1.78
C VAL A 129 -5.69 -16.72 0.87
N TYR A 130 -6.93 -17.11 1.16
CA TYR A 130 -7.66 -18.08 0.34
C TYR A 130 -8.41 -17.38 -0.79
N ALA A 131 -8.39 -17.98 -1.99
CA ALA A 131 -9.29 -17.59 -3.08
C ALA A 131 -10.75 -17.72 -2.58
N GLY A 132 -11.41 -16.58 -2.36
CA GLY A 132 -12.76 -16.51 -1.77
C GLY A 132 -12.85 -15.69 -0.47
N MET A 133 -11.73 -15.20 0.09
CA MET A 133 -11.78 -14.25 1.21
C MET A 133 -12.46 -12.95 0.77
N LYS A 134 -13.61 -12.66 1.39
CA LYS A 134 -14.33 -11.38 1.21
C LYS A 134 -13.73 -10.25 2.02
N ALA A 135 -12.89 -10.58 3.00
CA ALA A 135 -12.23 -9.64 3.89
C ALA A 135 -10.78 -10.05 4.11
N VAL A 136 -9.87 -9.07 4.15
CA VAL A 136 -8.43 -9.18 4.29
C VAL A 136 -8.03 -8.40 5.55
N PRO A 137 -7.49 -9.08 6.59
CA PRO A 137 -6.96 -8.37 7.74
C PRO A 137 -5.70 -7.60 7.34
N ILE A 138 -5.60 -6.37 7.83
CA ILE A 138 -4.45 -5.49 7.67
C ILE A 138 -3.71 -5.46 8.99
N HIS A 139 -2.49 -5.99 9.01
CA HIS A 139 -1.61 -5.98 10.15
C HIS A 139 -0.38 -5.12 9.89
N ASN A 140 0.00 -4.32 10.88
CA ASN A 140 1.21 -3.49 10.87
C ASN A 140 1.30 -2.60 9.63
N PHE A 141 0.17 -1.99 9.24
CA PHE A 141 0.18 -0.95 8.22
C PHE A 141 1.02 0.19 8.73
N ASP A 142 2.06 0.55 7.99
CA ASP A 142 2.94 1.67 8.30
C ASP A 142 3.23 2.39 6.99
N ILE A 143 2.72 3.61 6.89
CA ILE A 143 3.00 4.53 5.80
C ILE A 143 3.61 5.80 6.36
N THR A 144 4.74 6.22 5.79
CA THR A 144 5.26 7.58 5.97
C THR A 144 5.04 8.37 4.69
N VAL A 145 4.52 9.59 4.81
CA VAL A 145 4.39 10.58 3.75
C VAL A 145 4.84 11.92 4.29
N ASP A 146 5.90 12.51 3.71
CA ASP A 146 6.49 13.78 4.13
C ASP A 146 6.80 13.82 5.65
N GLN A 147 6.05 14.66 6.38
CA GLN A 147 6.19 14.85 7.83
C GLN A 147 5.16 14.06 8.64
N SER A 148 4.37 13.21 7.97
CA SER A 148 3.29 12.45 8.55
C SER A 148 3.57 10.95 8.50
N ARG A 149 3.18 10.24 9.56
CA ARG A 149 3.27 8.78 9.62
C ARG A 149 1.94 8.19 10.06
N PHE A 150 1.50 7.14 9.38
CA PHE A 150 0.21 6.49 9.53
C PHE A 150 0.48 5.03 9.89
N ILE A 151 0.13 4.66 11.12
CA ILE A 151 0.37 3.31 11.65
C ILE A 151 -0.96 2.71 12.05
N GLY A 152 -1.33 1.55 11.53
CA GLY A 152 -2.66 1.03 11.76
C GLY A 152 -2.81 -0.47 11.62
N ASN A 153 -3.95 -0.93 12.11
CA ASN A 153 -4.43 -2.29 11.94
C ASN A 153 -5.91 -2.21 11.61
N GLY A 154 -6.39 -3.13 10.77
CA GLY A 154 -7.76 -3.07 10.30
C GLY A 154 -8.21 -4.30 9.55
N LEU A 155 -9.36 -4.14 8.91
CA LEU A 155 -9.99 -5.11 8.04
C LEU A 155 -10.46 -4.37 6.79
N LEU A 156 -10.01 -4.84 5.63
CA LEU A 156 -10.49 -4.36 4.34
C LEU A 156 -11.31 -5.47 3.68
N GLN A 157 -12.45 -5.15 3.12
CA GLN A 157 -13.37 -6.08 2.50
C GLN A 157 -14.03 -5.46 1.28
N LEU A 158 -14.80 -6.26 0.55
CA LEU A 158 -15.70 -5.77 -0.48
C LEU A 158 -17.14 -5.79 0.04
N ASP A 159 -17.92 -4.75 -0.28
CA ASP A 159 -19.35 -4.72 -0.04
C ASP A 159 -20.12 -5.56 -1.08
N SER A 160 -21.45 -5.57 -0.97
CA SER A 160 -22.34 -6.29 -1.90
C SER A 160 -22.25 -5.81 -3.35
N MET A 161 -21.78 -4.58 -3.58
CA MET A 161 -21.58 -3.97 -4.90
C MET A 161 -20.12 -4.09 -5.36
N ALA A 162 -19.34 -4.97 -4.73
CA ALA A 162 -17.91 -5.15 -4.95
C ALA A 162 -17.09 -3.85 -4.79
N GLN A 163 -17.58 -2.91 -3.98
CA GLN A 163 -16.84 -1.69 -3.64
C GLN A 163 -16.02 -1.93 -2.35
N PRO A 164 -14.87 -1.24 -2.18
CA PRO A 164 -14.10 -1.35 -0.96
C PRO A 164 -14.90 -0.87 0.26
N ALA A 165 -14.85 -1.66 1.32
CA ALA A 165 -15.41 -1.34 2.63
C ALA A 165 -14.46 -1.84 3.72
N GLY A 166 -14.52 -1.30 4.93
CA GLY A 166 -13.62 -1.74 6.00
C GLY A 166 -13.56 -0.82 7.19
N MET A 167 -12.74 -1.21 8.15
CA MET A 167 -12.44 -0.41 9.33
C MET A 167 -10.96 -0.53 9.67
N MET A 168 -10.37 0.54 10.18
CA MET A 168 -8.97 0.59 10.54
C MET A 168 -8.78 1.53 11.70
N ASN A 169 -8.06 1.09 12.73
CA ASN A 169 -7.58 1.97 13.77
C ASN A 169 -6.23 2.52 13.32
N MET A 170 -6.16 3.84 13.15
CA MET A 170 -4.99 4.53 12.64
C MET A 170 -4.42 5.46 13.70
N ARG A 171 -3.16 5.25 14.05
CA ARG A 171 -2.32 6.20 14.78
C ARG A 171 -1.61 7.09 13.75
N ILE A 172 -1.82 8.40 13.87
CA ILE A 172 -1.27 9.40 12.93
C ILE A 172 -0.35 10.33 13.69
N VAL A 173 0.91 10.39 13.29
CA VAL A 173 1.88 11.39 13.74
C VAL A 173 1.87 12.54 12.73
N GLY A 174 1.82 13.78 13.21
CA GLY A 174 1.83 14.98 12.35
C GLY A 174 0.48 15.23 11.65
N ILE A 175 -0.64 15.08 12.35
CA ILE A 175 -2.00 15.23 11.80
C ILE A 175 -2.28 16.64 11.23
N ASP A 176 -1.71 17.69 11.83
CA ASP A 176 -1.86 19.06 11.33
C ASP A 176 -1.36 19.22 9.88
N HIS A 177 -0.24 18.56 9.56
CA HIS A 177 0.29 18.55 8.20
C HIS A 177 -0.70 17.88 7.25
N VAL A 178 -1.28 16.73 7.65
CA VAL A 178 -2.28 16.00 6.85
C VAL A 178 -3.49 16.88 6.57
N ILE A 179 -4.08 17.51 7.60
CA ILE A 179 -5.27 18.35 7.44
C ILE A 179 -4.98 19.53 6.52
N GLU A 180 -3.82 20.18 6.66
CA GLU A 180 -3.47 21.32 5.82
C GLU A 180 -3.26 20.91 4.36
N GLN A 181 -2.69 19.73 4.09
CA GLN A 181 -2.57 19.21 2.72
C GLN A 181 -3.94 18.92 2.10
N VAL A 182 -4.80 18.21 2.84
CA VAL A 182 -6.19 17.88 2.43
C VAL A 182 -7.08 19.13 2.30
N ARG A 183 -6.71 20.24 2.94
CA ARG A 183 -7.35 21.54 2.74
C ARG A 183 -6.82 22.26 1.50
N LYS A 184 -5.50 22.25 1.30
CA LYS A 184 -4.84 22.89 0.14
C LYS A 184 -5.25 22.26 -1.18
N ASP A 185 -5.51 20.95 -1.19
CA ASP A 185 -5.99 20.23 -2.37
C ASP A 185 -7.50 20.38 -2.63
N GLY A 186 -8.23 21.03 -1.74
CA GLY A 186 -9.67 21.26 -1.88
C GLY A 186 -10.55 20.05 -1.56
N THR A 187 -9.98 18.95 -1.05
CA THR A 187 -10.76 17.78 -0.61
C THR A 187 -11.71 18.14 0.53
N ILE A 188 -11.26 19.02 1.44
CA ILE A 188 -12.10 19.62 2.47
C ILE A 188 -12.02 21.15 2.41
N ASP A 189 -13.15 21.80 2.72
CA ASP A 189 -13.19 23.26 2.85
C ASP A 189 -12.47 23.75 4.13
N LYS A 190 -12.23 25.06 4.19
CA LYS A 190 -11.54 25.71 5.32
C LYS A 190 -12.26 25.49 6.67
N GLN A 191 -13.59 25.45 6.66
CA GLN A 191 -14.39 25.30 7.89
C GLN A 191 -14.27 23.86 8.43
N LYS A 192 -14.39 22.85 7.56
CA LYS A 192 -14.16 21.44 7.90
C LYS A 192 -12.74 21.20 8.38
N ALA A 193 -11.73 21.78 7.71
CA ALA A 193 -10.34 21.69 8.14
C ALA A 193 -10.15 22.23 9.56
N MET A 194 -10.69 23.42 9.86
CA MET A 194 -10.61 24.02 11.19
C MET A 194 -11.31 23.16 12.26
N MET A 195 -12.49 22.62 11.95
CA MET A 195 -13.22 21.72 12.85
C MET A 195 -12.45 20.43 13.12
N LEU A 196 -11.89 19.80 12.08
CA LEU A 196 -11.07 18.59 12.20
C LEU A 196 -9.81 18.87 13.01
N SER A 197 -9.10 19.96 12.76
CA SER A 197 -7.91 20.33 13.53
C SER A 197 -8.25 20.51 15.01
N ALA A 198 -9.32 21.24 15.33
CA ALA A 198 -9.74 21.45 16.70
C ALA A 198 -10.10 20.13 17.41
N LEU A 199 -10.85 19.26 16.73
CA LEU A 199 -11.25 17.96 17.27
C LEU A 199 -10.05 17.05 17.49
N LEU A 200 -9.22 16.87 16.45
CA LEU A 200 -8.13 15.88 16.48
C LEU A 200 -7.00 16.29 17.41
N ARG A 201 -6.68 17.59 17.51
CA ARG A 201 -5.72 18.09 18.53
C ARG A 201 -6.18 17.82 19.95
N GLY A 202 -7.49 17.83 20.20
CA GLY A 202 -8.05 17.48 21.51
C GLY A 202 -7.81 16.01 21.90
N PHE A 203 -7.49 15.15 20.93
CA PHE A 203 -7.20 13.73 21.14
C PHE A 203 -5.72 13.39 20.93
N GLU A 204 -4.86 14.37 20.71
CA GLU A 204 -3.42 14.13 20.60
C GLU A 204 -2.83 13.69 21.93
N GLN A 205 -1.99 12.66 21.87
CA GLN A 205 -1.24 12.15 23.00
C GLN A 205 0.22 11.96 22.56
N PRO A 206 1.19 12.14 23.47
CA PRO A 206 2.58 11.80 23.18
C PRO A 206 2.68 10.33 22.80
N ASP A 207 3.33 10.09 21.68
CA ASP A 207 3.59 8.76 21.16
C ASP A 207 4.56 8.01 22.08
N PRO A 208 4.22 6.80 22.56
CA PRO A 208 5.08 6.10 23.51
C PRO A 208 6.41 5.63 22.91
N GLU A 209 6.52 5.51 21.59
CA GLU A 209 7.74 5.05 20.91
C GLU A 209 8.68 6.21 20.56
N THR A 210 8.13 7.34 20.14
CA THR A 210 8.89 8.47 19.57
C THR A 210 8.83 9.75 20.39
N GLY A 211 7.86 9.87 21.31
CA GLY A 211 7.57 11.10 22.06
C GLY A 211 6.89 12.20 21.25
N ALA A 212 6.66 12.01 19.94
CA ALA A 212 5.97 12.96 19.08
C ALA A 212 4.45 12.99 19.36
N MET A 213 3.77 14.11 19.12
CA MET A 213 2.30 14.14 19.26
C MET A 213 1.65 13.28 18.17
N ALA A 214 0.77 12.37 18.59
CA ALA A 214 0.04 11.47 17.71
C ALA A 214 -1.44 11.41 18.09
N VAL A 215 -2.30 11.19 17.10
CA VAL A 215 -3.74 10.98 17.31
C VAL A 215 -4.12 9.57 16.85
N THR A 216 -4.89 8.85 17.66
CA THR A 216 -5.44 7.55 17.28
C THR A 216 -6.90 7.70 16.91
N ILE A 217 -7.25 7.39 15.65
CA ILE A 217 -8.60 7.56 15.12
C ILE A 217 -9.12 6.26 14.49
N PRO A 218 -10.40 5.93 14.71
CA PRO A 218 -11.08 4.89 13.94
C PRO A 218 -11.47 5.45 12.57
N LEU A 219 -10.91 4.87 11.52
CA LEU A 219 -11.29 5.08 10.14
C LEU A 219 -12.28 4.00 9.72
N THR A 220 -13.37 4.38 9.07
CA THR A 220 -14.30 3.43 8.46
C THR A 220 -14.58 3.81 7.03
N LEU A 221 -14.59 2.82 6.15
CA LEU A 221 -14.98 2.96 4.75
C LEU A 221 -16.27 2.16 4.55
N ARG A 222 -17.37 2.84 4.25
CA ARG A 222 -18.67 2.19 4.02
C ARG A 222 -19.45 2.97 2.97
N ASP A 223 -20.08 2.26 2.04
CA ASP A 223 -20.87 2.86 0.96
C ASP A 223 -20.06 3.91 0.16
N ARG A 224 -18.75 3.64 0.00
CA ARG A 224 -17.73 4.52 -0.58
C ARG A 224 -17.41 5.79 0.20
N TRP A 225 -17.98 5.99 1.38
CA TRP A 225 -17.64 7.13 2.23
C TRP A 225 -16.57 6.74 3.25
N LEU A 226 -15.50 7.55 3.33
CA LEU A 226 -14.52 7.44 4.40
C LEU A 226 -14.94 8.35 5.57
N TYR A 227 -14.98 7.77 6.76
CA TYR A 227 -15.34 8.45 7.99
C TYR A 227 -14.19 8.41 9.00
N VAL A 228 -14.11 9.47 9.80
CA VAL A 228 -13.34 9.53 11.05
C VAL A 228 -14.35 9.69 12.19
N GLY A 229 -14.62 8.59 12.90
CA GLY A 229 -15.73 8.56 13.86
C GLY A 229 -17.06 8.98 13.19
N PRO A 230 -17.77 10.02 13.68
CA PRO A 230 -19.02 10.49 13.07
C PRO A 230 -18.81 11.45 11.88
N ILE A 231 -17.56 11.87 11.58
CA ILE A 231 -17.28 12.88 10.56
C ILE A 231 -17.03 12.19 9.22
N MET A 232 -17.83 12.59 8.22
CA MET A 232 -17.65 12.18 6.83
C MET A 232 -16.57 13.05 6.17
N LEU A 233 -15.49 12.42 5.72
CA LEU A 233 -14.36 13.13 5.11
C LEU A 233 -14.60 13.40 3.62
N TRP A 234 -14.75 12.32 2.86
CA TRP A 234 -14.81 12.33 1.40
C TRP A 234 -15.44 11.04 0.87
N GLN A 235 -15.92 11.09 -0.37
CA GLN A 235 -16.46 9.92 -1.07
C GLN A 235 -15.43 9.41 -2.08
N ILE A 236 -15.16 8.12 -2.04
CA ILE A 236 -14.35 7.42 -3.03
C ILE A 236 -15.20 7.24 -4.30
N PRO A 237 -14.68 7.54 -5.50
CA PRO A 237 -15.35 7.21 -6.75
C PRO A 237 -15.68 5.71 -6.84
N PRO A 238 -16.78 5.32 -7.51
CA PRO A 238 -17.08 3.91 -7.69
C PRO A 238 -15.99 3.23 -8.52
N ILE A 239 -15.55 2.06 -8.09
CA ILE A 239 -14.71 1.18 -8.90
C ILE A 239 -15.64 0.47 -9.88
N ALA A 240 -15.58 0.88 -11.15
CA ALA A 240 -16.23 0.14 -12.24
C ALA A 240 -15.42 -1.11 -12.52
N LEU A 241 -15.83 -2.23 -11.92
CA LEU A 241 -15.42 -3.54 -12.43
C LEU A 241 -16.22 -3.73 -13.71
N GLY A 242 -15.57 -3.52 -14.86
CA GLY A 242 -16.15 -3.89 -16.15
C GLY A 242 -16.44 -5.38 -16.12
N LEU A 243 -17.71 -5.75 -15.91
CA LEU A 243 -18.25 -7.09 -16.03
C LEU A 243 -19.06 -7.17 -17.32
#